data_AF-A0A1I5QA20-F1
#
_entry.id   AF-A0A1I5QA20-F1
#
_cell.length_a   1.000
_cell.length_b   1.000
_cell.length_c   1.000
_cell.angle_alpha   90.00
_cell.angle_beta   90.00
_cell.angle_gamma   90.00
#
_symmetry.space_group_name_H-M   'P 1'
#
loop_
_entity.id
_entity.type
_entity.pdbx_description
1 polymer ?
#
loop_
_entity_poly.entity_id
_entity_poly.type
_entity_poly.pdbx_seq_one_letter_code
_entity_poly.pdbx_strand_id
1 'polypeptide(L)' 'MKNAEIQKLSAEEILTQLATEKDSLVRLKMAHAISPIENPLRLRTARKLIARLETALAAKK' A
#
# COMPACT_ATOMS: atom_id res chain seq x y z
N MET A 1 -5.40 7.23 -2.85
CA MET A 1 -6.35 7.20 -1.71
C MET A 1 -6.15 8.39 -0.81
N LYS A 2 -7.24 9.09 -0.51
CA LYS A 2 -7.29 10.12 0.53
C LYS A 2 -7.59 9.44 1.87
N ASN A 3 -7.09 9.98 2.98
CA ASN A 3 -7.26 9.38 4.30
C ASN A 3 -8.75 9.21 4.69
N ALA A 4 -9.62 10.08 4.19
CA ALA A 4 -11.07 10.02 4.41
C ALA A 4 -11.75 8.77 3.79
N GLU A 5 -11.18 8.21 2.71
CA GLU A 5 -11.67 6.96 2.12
C GLU A 5 -11.21 5.76 2.95
N ILE A 6 -9.98 5.82 3.47
CA ILE A 6 -9.37 4.74 4.25
C ILE A 6 -10.08 4.56 5.60
N GLN A 7 -10.57 5.64 6.21
CA GLN A 7 -11.30 5.56 7.49
C GLN A 7 -12.69 4.90 7.36
N LYS A 8 -13.31 4.97 6.17
CA LYS A 8 -14.64 4.39 5.91
C LYS A 8 -14.62 2.87 5.74
N LEU A 9 -13.46 2.28 5.43
CA LEU A 9 -13.29 0.82 5.25
C LEU A 9 -13.38 0.08 6.57
N SER A 10 -13.89 -1.15 6.57
CA SER A 10 -13.88 -2.02 7.77
C SER A 10 -12.46 -2.47 8.13
N ALA A 11 -12.25 -2.96 9.36
CA ALA A 11 -10.92 -3.46 9.78
C ALA A 11 -10.46 -4.66 8.92
N GLU A 12 -11.40 -5.50 8.50
CA GLU A 12 -11.15 -6.67 7.65
C GLU A 12 -10.80 -6.26 6.21
N GLU A 13 -11.50 -5.25 5.67
CA GLU A 13 -11.19 -4.67 4.36
C GLU A 13 -9.79 -4.02 4.34
N ILE A 14 -9.41 -3.34 5.41
CA ILE A 14 -8.07 -2.75 5.53
C ILE A 14 -7.00 -3.84 5.52
N LEU A 15 -7.21 -4.97 6.20
CA LEU A 15 -6.27 -6.09 6.24
C LEU A 15 -6.11 -6.76 4.87
N THR A 16 -7.22 -7.01 4.17
CA THR A 16 -7.19 -7.62 2.83
C THR A 16 -6.50 -6.70 1.82
N GLN A 17 -6.81 -5.40 1.83
CA GLN A 17 -6.16 -4.40 0.98
C GLN A 17 -4.67 -4.26 1.29
N LEU A 18 -4.29 -4.35 2.57
CA LEU A 18 -2.90 -4.27 2.99
C LEU A 18 -2.08 -5.47 2.49
N ALA A 19 -2.66 -6.68 2.49
CA ALA A 19 -2.01 -7.86 1.93
C ALA A 19 -1.77 -7.72 0.42
N THR A 20 -2.78 -7.30 -0.34
CA THR A 20 -2.67 -7.13 -1.80
C THR A 20 -1.67 -6.03 -2.20
N GLU A 21 -1.63 -4.92 -1.46
CA GLU A 21 -0.67 -3.84 -1.69
C GLU A 21 0.76 -4.24 -1.33
N LYS A 22 0.96 -5.06 -0.28
CA LYS A 22 2.29 -5.61 0.07
C LYS A 22 2.81 -6.53 -1.03
N ASP A 23 1.97 -7.43 -1.56
CA ASP A 23 2.35 -8.32 -2.67
C ASP A 23 2.68 -7.52 -3.93
N SER A 24 1.89 -6.50 -4.23
CA SER A 24 2.11 -5.60 -5.37
C SER A 24 3.44 -4.86 -5.24
N LEU A 25 3.80 -4.40 -4.04
CA LEU A 25 5.09 -3.76 -3.77
C LEU A 25 6.28 -4.71 -3.96
N VAL A 26 6.15 -5.97 -3.54
CA VAL A 26 7.20 -6.99 -3.76
C VAL A 26 7.42 -7.23 -5.24
N ARG A 27 6.33 -7.41 -6.01
CA ARG A 27 6.41 -7.57 -7.48
C ARG A 27 7.04 -6.36 -8.16
N LEU A 28 6.66 -5.14 -7.75
CA LEU A 28 7.27 -3.89 -8.25
C LEU A 28 8.76 -3.81 -7.93
N LYS A 29 9.18 -4.18 -6.71
CA LYS A 29 10.61 -4.20 -6.37
C LYS A 29 11.39 -5.22 -7.19
N MET A 30 10.85 -6.42 -7.40
CA MET A 30 11.47 -7.44 -8.23
C MET A 30 11.58 -6.98 -9.69
N ALA A 31 10.50 -6.42 -10.24
CA ALA A 31 10.52 -5.85 -11.58
C ALA A 31 11.58 -4.74 -11.71
N HIS A 32 11.71 -3.86 -10.72
CA HIS A 32 12.73 -2.81 -10.70
C HIS A 32 14.17 -3.33 -10.69
N ALA A 33 14.39 -4.41 -9.94
CA ALA A 33 15.71 -5.02 -9.81
C ALA A 33 16.15 -5.70 -11.11
N ILE A 34 15.20 -6.25 -11.88
CA ILE A 34 15.45 -6.90 -13.18
C ILE A 34 15.60 -5.85 -14.29
N SER A 35 14.75 -4.82 -14.28
CA SER A 35 14.77 -3.75 -15.28
C SER A 35 14.36 -2.41 -14.66
N PRO A 36 15.00 -1.29 -15.02
CA PRO A 36 14.57 0.03 -14.56
C PRO A 36 13.11 0.26 -14.92
N ILE A 37 12.28 0.54 -13.92
CA ILE A 37 10.86 0.85 -14.15
C ILE A 37 10.77 2.27 -14.70
N GLU A 38 9.89 2.50 -15.68
CA GLU A 38 9.60 3.83 -16.24
C GLU A 38 9.34 4.90 -15.18
N ASN A 39 8.74 4.53 -14.04
CA ASN A 39 8.43 5.48 -12.99
C ASN A 39 8.73 4.96 -11.57
N PRO A 40 9.92 5.24 -11.01
CA PRO A 40 10.27 4.84 -9.65
C PRO A 40 9.44 5.55 -8.56
N LEU A 41 8.73 6.66 -8.86
CA LEU A 41 7.83 7.28 -7.87
C LEU A 41 6.68 6.34 -7.48
N ARG A 42 6.31 5.37 -8.33
CA ARG A 42 5.27 4.38 -8.00
C ARG A 42 5.64 3.54 -6.76
N LEU A 43 6.92 3.22 -6.55
CA LEU A 43 7.36 2.56 -5.31
C LEU A 43 7.13 3.45 -4.10
N ARG A 44 7.41 4.75 -4.22
CA ARG A 44 7.20 5.70 -3.12
C ARG A 44 5.73 5.84 -2.78
N THR A 45 4.85 5.93 -3.79
CA THR A 45 3.41 6.04 -3.57
C THR A 45 2.82 4.77 -2.95
N ALA A 46 3.25 3.58 -3.40
CA ALA A 46 2.83 2.31 -2.83
C ALA A 46 3.27 2.17 -1.36
N ARG A 47 4.53 2.50 -1.02
CA ARG A 47 4.99 2.53 0.39
C ARG A 47 4.15 3.46 1.25
N LYS A 48 3.83 4.66 0.74
CA LYS A 48 3.02 5.65 1.47
C LYS A 48 1.58 5.17 1.66
N LEU A 49 1.04 4.41 0.71
CA LEU A 49 -0.29 3.83 0.82
C LEU A 49 -0.34 2.76 1.91
N ILE A 50 0.61 1.83 1.93
CA ILE A 50 0.72 0.79 2.98
C ILE A 50 0.81 1.43 4.37
N ALA A 51 1.69 2.44 4.55
CA ALA A 51 1.83 3.14 5.82
C ALA A 51 0.51 3.79 6.29
N ARG A 52 -0.28 4.34 5.36
CA ARG A 52 -1.60 4.93 5.68
C ARG A 52 -2.61 3.86 6.09
N LEU A 53 -2.62 2.69 5.43
CA LEU A 53 -3.47 1.56 5.80
C LEU A 53 -3.09 1.03 7.19
N GLU A 54 -1.79 0.87 7.48
CA GLU A 54 -1.28 0.46 8.80
C GLU A 54 -1.66 1.47 9.90
N THR A 55 -1.54 2.77 9.61
CA THR A 55 -1.94 3.83 10.56
C THR A 55 -3.44 3.80 10.82
N ALA A 56 -4.27 3.58 9.79
CA ALA A 56 -5.71 3.49 9.95
C ALA A 56 -6.14 2.24 10.72
N LEU A 57 -5.45 1.11 10.53
CA LEU A 57 -5.66 -0.10 11.32
C LEU A 57 -5.31 0.14 12.80
N ALA A 58 -4.19 0.79 13.07
CA ALA A 58 -3.77 1.14 14.43
C ALA A 58 -4.76 2.11 15.11
N ALA A 59 -5.34 3.06 14.36
CA ALA A 59 -6.33 4.01 14.90
C ALA A 59 -7.70 3.38 15.20
N LYS A 60 -8.00 2.18 14.65
CA LYS A 60 -9.23 1.43 14.93
C LYS A 60 -9.09 0.41 16.07
N LYS A 61 -7.87 0.22 16.56
CA LYS A 61 -7.56 -0.67 17.69
C LYS A 61 -7.72 0.10 19.00
#